data_AF-A0AAW2WHF7-F1
#
_entry.id   AF-A0AAW2WHF7-F1
#
_cell.length_a   1.000
_cell.length_b   1.000
_cell.length_c   1.000
_cell.angle_alpha   90.00
_cell.angle_beta   90.00
_cell.angle_gamma   90.00
#
_symmetry.space_group_name_H-M   'P 1'
#
loop_
_entity.id
_entity.type
_entity.pdbx_description
1 polymer ?
#
loop_
_entity_poly.entity_id
_entity_poly.type
_entity_poly.pdbx_seq_one_letter_code
_entity_poly.pdbx_strand_id
1 'polypeptide(L)' 'MGEESNQASLLSADSPFARLPDHLLIEIFIRVPIVEWGQLSCVNKYWANLFREDCLWHAALIRCFPLAGQ' A
#
# COMPACT_ATOMS: atom_id res chain seq x y z
N MET A 1 -2.00 -17.19 -26.33
CA MET A 1 -1.02 -16.18 -26.79
C MET A 1 -1.34 -14.92 -26.00
N GLY A 2 -0.58 -14.67 -24.93
CA GLY A 2 -0.93 -13.68 -23.89
C GLY A 2 -0.36 -12.30 -24.22
N GLU A 3 -1.23 -11.37 -24.61
CA GLU A 3 -0.86 -9.99 -24.94
C GLU A 3 -1.25 -8.98 -23.84
N GLU A 4 -1.87 -9.42 -22.74
CA GLU A 4 -2.27 -8.52 -21.63
C GLU A 4 -1.17 -8.29 -20.57
N SER A 5 -0.06 -9.03 -20.62
CA SER A 5 0.94 -9.02 -19.54
C SER A 5 1.92 -7.84 -19.59
N ASN A 6 2.00 -7.09 -20.69
CA ASN A 6 3.16 -6.20 -20.92
C ASN A 6 2.90 -4.71 -20.70
N GLN A 7 1.63 -4.25 -20.61
CA GLN A 7 1.35 -2.84 -20.27
C GLN A 7 1.40 -2.56 -18.76
N ALA A 8 1.19 -3.56 -17.90
CA ALA A 8 1.39 -3.43 -16.45
C ALA A 8 2.87 -3.19 -16.08
N SER A 9 3.79 -3.61 -16.95
CA SER A 9 5.24 -3.48 -16.75
C SER A 9 5.80 -2.10 -17.11
N LEU A 10 5.07 -1.27 -17.88
CA LEU A 10 5.56 0.04 -18.33
C LEU A 10 5.17 1.21 -17.39
N LEU A 11 4.21 1.02 -16.47
CA LEU A 11 3.83 2.05 -15.49
C LEU A 11 4.65 2.00 -14.19
N SER A 12 5.55 1.03 -14.04
CA SER A 12 6.19 0.71 -12.75
C SER A 12 7.68 1.06 -12.65
N ALA A 13 8.38 1.29 -13.76
CA ALA A 13 9.84 1.49 -13.72
C ALA A 13 10.27 2.86 -13.13
N ASP A 14 9.41 3.88 -13.22
CA ASP A 14 9.76 5.26 -12.84
C ASP A 14 9.11 5.74 -11.52
N SER A 15 8.27 4.92 -10.89
CA SER A 15 7.70 5.27 -9.59
C SER A 15 8.73 4.98 -8.48
N PRO A 16 9.15 5.97 -7.68
CA PRO A 16 10.07 5.72 -6.56
C PRO A 16 9.45 4.73 -5.54
N PHE A 17 8.13 4.62 -5.50
CA PHE A 17 7.41 3.68 -4.64
C PHE A 17 7.46 2.24 -5.13
N ALA A 18 7.62 1.99 -6.43
CA ALA A 18 7.66 0.63 -6.98
C ALA A 18 8.91 -0.16 -6.56
N ARG A 19 9.95 0.55 -6.07
CA ARG A 19 11.21 -0.05 -5.61
C ARG A 19 11.27 -0.25 -4.10
N LEU A 20 10.25 0.20 -3.37
CA LEU A 20 10.20 0.08 -1.91
C LEU A 20 9.63 -1.29 -1.51
N PRO A 21 10.21 -1.95 -0.49
CA PRO A 21 9.57 -3.09 0.16
C PRO A 21 8.22 -2.76 0.76
N ASP A 22 7.32 -3.74 0.81
CA ASP A 22 5.95 -3.64 1.32
C ASP A 22 5.86 -2.95 2.69
N HIS A 23 6.72 -3.33 3.63
CA HIS A 23 6.72 -2.74 4.98
C HIS A 23 7.01 -1.23 4.97
N LEU A 24 7.85 -0.74 4.05
CA LEU A 24 8.10 0.70 3.91
C LEU A 24 6.91 1.41 3.25
N LEU A 25 6.25 0.77 2.28
CA LEU A 25 5.04 1.30 1.67
C LEU A 25 3.89 1.39 2.67
N ILE A 26 3.68 0.34 3.45
CA ILE A 26 2.69 0.32 4.54
C ILE A 26 2.97 1.46 5.52
N GLU A 27 4.21 1.61 5.97
CA GLU A 27 4.61 2.72 6.85
C GLU A 27 4.28 4.09 6.23
N ILE A 28 4.54 4.29 4.93
CA ILE A 28 4.17 5.52 4.24
C ILE A 28 2.65 5.70 4.21
N PHE A 29 1.90 4.66 3.82
CA PHE A 29 0.44 4.71 3.69
C PHE A 29 -0.24 4.99 5.02
N ILE A 30 0.21 4.37 6.12
CA ILE A 30 -0.39 4.60 7.45
C ILE A 30 -0.12 6.00 8.02
N ARG A 31 0.76 6.80 7.39
CA ARG A 31 0.98 8.21 7.71
C ARG A 31 0.02 9.14 6.96
N VAL A 32 -0.65 8.65 5.91
CA VAL A 32 -1.69 9.39 5.18
C VAL A 32 -2.99 9.38 6.01
N PRO A 33 -3.79 10.46 6.03
CA PRO A 33 -5.09 10.46 6.69
C PRO A 33 -5.99 9.33 6.19
N ILE A 34 -6.67 8.61 7.10
CA ILE A 34 -7.51 7.44 6.76
C ILE A 34 -8.60 7.74 5.72
N VAL A 35 -9.08 8.99 5.66
CA VAL A 35 -10.09 9.45 4.69
C VAL A 35 -9.59 9.38 3.24
N GLU A 36 -8.28 9.38 3.02
CA GLU A 36 -7.65 9.31 1.69
C GLU A 36 -7.30 7.86 1.28
N TRP A 37 -7.40 6.89 2.20
CA TRP A 37 -6.94 5.52 1.93
C TRP A 37 -7.74 4.82 0.85
N GLY A 38 -9.03 5.15 0.71
CA GLY A 38 -9.85 4.67 -0.41
C GLY A 38 -9.26 5.10 -1.76
N GLN A 39 -8.79 6.35 -1.87
CA GLN A 39 -8.15 6.86 -3.08
C GLN A 39 -6.77 6.23 -3.28
N LEU A 40 -5.99 6.06 -2.22
CA LEU A 40 -4.67 5.44 -2.26
C LEU A 40 -4.74 3.98 -2.75
N SER A 41 -5.75 3.23 -2.28
CA SER A 41 -5.97 1.84 -2.71
C SER A 41 -6.28 1.70 -4.21
N CYS A 42 -6.72 2.78 -4.87
CA CYS A 42 -7.10 2.78 -6.28
C CYS A 42 -5.95 3.13 -7.24
N VAL A 43 -4.76 3.51 -6.74
CA VAL A 43 -3.63 3.96 -7.58
C VAL A 43 -3.13 2.84 -8.51
N ASN A 44 -3.00 1.62 -8.00
CA ASN A 44 -2.68 0.44 -8.80
C ASN A 44 -3.08 -0.84 -8.05
N LYS A 45 -3.08 -1.98 -8.76
CA LYS A 45 -3.48 -3.28 -8.19
C LYS A 45 -2.61 -3.72 -7.02
N TYR A 46 -1.33 -3.37 -7.01
CA TYR A 46 -0.41 -3.75 -5.94
C TYR A 46 -0.72 -3.00 -4.64
N TRP A 47 -1.00 -1.70 -4.73
CA TRP A 47 -1.45 -0.92 -3.57
C TRP A 47 -2.81 -1.40 -3.06
N ALA A 48 -3.74 -1.68 -3.98
CA ALA A 48 -5.04 -2.27 -3.62
C ALA A 48 -4.89 -3.58 -2.83
N ASN A 49 -3.91 -4.42 -3.18
CA ASN A 49 -3.63 -5.66 -2.47
C ASN A 49 -3.07 -5.39 -1.07
N LEU A 50 -2.13 -4.44 -0.90
CA LEU A 50 -1.61 -4.06 0.42
C LEU A 50 -2.72 -3.58 1.37
N PHE A 51 -3.72 -2.85 0.86
CA PHE A 51 -4.89 -2.42 1.66
C PHE A 51 -5.85 -3.56 2.05
N ARG A 52 -5.78 -4.72 1.41
CA ARG A 52 -6.58 -5.90 1.75
C ARG A 52 -5.90 -6.80 2.78
N GLU A 53 -4.61 -6.60 3.04
CA GLU A 53 -3.85 -7.42 3.97
C GLU A 53 -4.01 -6.91 5.42
N ASP A 54 -4.09 -7.85 6.36
CA ASP A 54 -4.21 -7.54 7.79
C ASP A 54 -2.99 -6.77 8.33
N CYS A 55 -1.82 -6.94 7.70
CA CYS A 55 -0.56 -6.32 8.14
C CYS A 55 -0.66 -4.78 8.15
N LEU A 56 -1.31 -4.18 7.15
CA LEU A 56 -1.49 -2.73 7.05
C LEU A 56 -2.41 -2.22 8.15
N TRP A 57 -3.55 -2.88 8.36
CA TRP A 57 -4.52 -2.50 9.39
C TRP A 57 -3.97 -2.69 10.80
N HIS A 58 -3.19 -3.75 11.03
CA HIS A 58 -2.52 -3.98 12.30
C HIS A 58 -1.47 -2.90 12.59
N ALA A 59 -0.63 -2.55 11.61
CA ALA A 59 0.35 -1.47 11.74
C ALA A 59 -0.34 -0.11 12.01
N ALA A 60 -1.46 0.16 11.34
CA ALA A 60 -2.27 1.35 11.57
C ALA A 60 -2.80 1.44 13.01
N LEU A 61 -3.33 0.34 13.54
CA LEU A 61 -3.84 0.27 14.91
C LEU A 61 -2.73 0.48 15.94
N ILE A 62 -1.58 -0.18 15.78
CA ILE A 62 -0.41 0.02 16.65
C ILE A 62 0.04 1.48 16.64
N ARG A 63 0.06 2.11 15.47
CA ARG A 63 0.46 3.52 15.32
C ARG A 63 -0.53 4.48 15.99
N CYS A 64 -1.82 4.26 15.82
CA CYS A 64 -2.86 5.12 16.37
C CYS A 64 -3.06 4.92 17.88
N PHE A 65 -2.87 3.70 18.36
CA PHE A 65 -3.14 3.32 19.74
C PHE A 65 -1.97 2.55 20.37
N PRO A 66 -0.78 3.19 20.50
CA PRO A 66 0.43 2.50 20.95
C PRO A 66 0.33 1.96 22.38
N LEU A 67 -0.64 2.41 23.17
CA LEU A 67 -0.85 2.00 24.57
C LEU A 67 -2.05 1.05 24.76
N ALA A 68 -2.77 0.67 23.69
CA ALA A 68 -4.00 -0.13 23.84
C ALA A 68 -3.77 -1.59 24.28
N GLY A 69 -2.51 -2.06 24.28
CA GLY A 69 -2.12 -3.37 24.78
C GLY A 69 -1.37 -3.34 26.12
N GLN A 70 -1.38 -2.20 26.83
CA GLN A 70 -0.81 -2.08 28.17
C GLN A 70 -1.78 -2.52 29.27
#